data_AF-A0A7R7VPK9-F1
#
_entry.id   AF-A0A7R7VPK9-F1
#
_cell.length_a   1.000
_cell.length_b   1.000
_cell.length_c   1.000
_cell.angle_alpha   90.00
_cell.angle_beta   90.00
_cell.angle_gamma   90.00
#
_symmetry.space_group_name_H-M   'P 1'
#
loop_
_entity.id
_entity.type
_entity.pdbx_description
1 polymer ?
#
loop_
_entity_poly.entity_id
_entity_poly.type
_entity_poly.pdbx_seq_one_letter_code
_entity_poly.pdbx_strand_id
1 'polypeptide(L)'
;MAALETFAATRSELFAELQEDLEQRGNPSVNISRFLDCLTATTEGGKLNRGITVVKADYVLLPNPPTPQEHAHLRILGWLVELFQAAYLVWDDIMDGSEYRRGRPCWYKGEGVGLTAINDACMLKSCIFMLLRRHFRGHPEYAAFVELFHEAAFRTELGVTDLTAVGISRFLTEQYQLMPD
;
A
#
# COMPACT_ATOMS: atom_id res chain seq x y z
N MET A 1 12.44 -3.44 18.79
CA MET A 1 13.35 -4.05 17.80
C MET A 1 12.75 -5.34 17.24
N ALA A 2 12.45 -6.36 18.06
CA ALA A 2 11.84 -7.62 17.58
C ALA A 2 10.59 -7.47 16.69
N ALA A 3 9.59 -6.67 17.08
CA ALA A 3 8.36 -6.49 16.28
C ALA A 3 8.59 -5.85 14.89
N LEU A 4 9.63 -5.00 14.75
CA LEU A 4 10.01 -4.39 13.47
C LEU A 4 10.72 -5.39 12.57
N GLU A 5 11.58 -6.24 13.14
CA GLU A 5 12.25 -7.33 12.41
C GLU A 5 11.23 -8.35 11.91
N THR A 6 10.25 -8.72 12.74
CA THR A 6 9.19 -9.65 12.32
C THR A 6 8.25 -9.02 11.30
N PHE A 7 7.98 -7.71 11.38
CA PHE A 7 7.23 -7.01 10.33
C PHE A 7 8.03 -6.99 9.02
N ALA A 8 9.33 -6.67 9.04
CA ALA A 8 10.17 -6.71 7.86
C ALA A 8 10.25 -8.12 7.24
N ALA A 9 10.31 -9.18 8.05
CA ALA A 9 10.29 -10.57 7.56
C ALA A 9 9.01 -10.90 6.77
N THR A 10 7.84 -10.43 7.27
CA THR A 10 6.56 -10.62 6.57
C THR A 10 6.55 -9.99 5.17
N ARG A 11 7.31 -8.92 4.92
CA ARG A 11 7.47 -8.37 3.56
C ARG A 11 8.03 -9.40 2.59
N SER A 12 9.14 -10.02 2.98
CA SER A 12 9.85 -10.98 2.14
C SER A 12 8.99 -12.21 1.86
N GLU A 13 8.24 -12.68 2.87
CA GLU A 13 7.27 -13.77 2.72
C GLU A 13 6.20 -13.41 1.68
N LEU A 14 5.54 -12.26 1.82
CA LEU A 14 4.48 -11.84 0.90
C LEU A 14 5.00 -11.64 -0.54
N PHE A 15 6.22 -11.12 -0.71
CA PHE A 15 6.79 -10.92 -2.04
C PHE A 15 7.14 -12.25 -2.70
N ALA A 16 7.65 -13.22 -1.94
CA ALA A 16 7.89 -14.58 -2.42
C ALA A 16 6.59 -15.28 -2.83
N GLU A 17 5.50 -15.10 -2.08
CA GLU A 17 4.19 -15.65 -2.45
C GLU A 17 3.64 -15.04 -3.75
N LEU A 18 3.82 -13.73 -3.95
CA LEU A 18 3.42 -13.07 -5.18
C LEU A 18 4.27 -13.55 -6.37
N GLN A 19 5.58 -13.72 -6.17
CA GLN A 19 6.45 -14.30 -7.19
C GLN A 19 5.98 -15.71 -7.57
N GLU A 20 5.77 -16.59 -6.59
CA GLU A 20 5.33 -17.97 -6.81
C GLU A 20 4.02 -18.02 -7.58
N ASP A 21 3.01 -17.23 -7.19
CA ASP A 21 1.72 -17.19 -7.88
C ASP A 21 1.85 -16.70 -9.34
N LEU A 22 2.71 -15.72 -9.60
CA LEU A 22 2.95 -15.23 -10.96
C LEU A 22 3.70 -16.25 -11.83
N GLU A 23 4.66 -16.98 -11.27
CA GLU A 23 5.37 -18.08 -11.92
C GLU A 23 4.41 -19.21 -12.28
N GLN A 24 3.54 -19.61 -11.34
CA GLN A 24 2.53 -20.66 -11.56
C GLN A 24 1.51 -20.30 -12.66
N ARG A 25 1.24 -19.01 -12.85
CA ARG A 25 0.41 -18.51 -13.96
C ARG A 25 1.13 -18.46 -15.31
N GLY A 26 2.42 -18.79 -15.36
CA GLY A 26 3.23 -18.78 -16.58
C GLY A 26 3.61 -17.37 -17.05
N ASN A 27 3.68 -16.40 -16.15
CA ASN A 27 4.11 -15.04 -16.54
C ASN A 27 5.60 -15.03 -16.95
N PRO A 28 5.99 -14.24 -17.96
CA PRO A 28 7.39 -14.08 -18.32
C PRO A 28 8.24 -13.56 -17.15
N SER A 29 9.44 -14.12 -16.97
CA SER A 29 10.35 -13.76 -15.88
C SER A 29 10.69 -12.26 -15.83
N VAL A 30 10.76 -11.60 -16.99
CA VAL A 30 10.97 -10.14 -17.07
C VAL A 30 9.85 -9.34 -16.42
N ASN A 31 8.59 -9.78 -16.55
CA ASN A 31 7.44 -9.10 -15.94
C ASN A 31 7.42 -9.32 -14.43
N ILE A 32 7.77 -10.54 -13.99
CA ILE A 32 7.88 -10.88 -12.57
C ILE A 32 8.98 -10.05 -11.92
N SER A 33 10.18 -10.01 -12.53
CA SER A 33 11.30 -9.20 -12.05
C SER A 33 10.91 -7.73 -11.92
N ARG A 34 10.31 -7.15 -12.97
CA ARG A 34 9.85 -5.75 -12.94
C ARG A 34 8.87 -5.49 -11.79
N PHE A 35 7.93 -6.39 -11.57
CA PHE A 35 6.96 -6.24 -10.50
C PHE A 35 7.61 -6.31 -9.11
N LEU A 36 8.57 -7.22 -8.91
CA LEU A 36 9.34 -7.34 -7.67
C LEU A 36 10.25 -6.12 -7.43
N ASP A 37 10.84 -5.57 -8.50
CA ASP A 37 11.63 -4.33 -8.44
C ASP A 37 10.75 -3.16 -8.03
N CYS A 38 9.54 -3.04 -8.61
CA CYS A 38 8.56 -2.03 -8.24
C CYS A 38 8.12 -2.15 -6.79
N LEU A 39 7.73 -3.36 -6.36
CA LEU A 39 7.37 -3.66 -4.97
C LEU A 39 8.47 -3.23 -4.01
N THR A 40 9.72 -3.55 -4.33
CA THR A 40 10.89 -3.23 -3.52
C THR A 40 11.16 -1.73 -3.46
N ALA A 41 11.26 -1.08 -4.62
CA ALA A 41 11.59 0.33 -4.71
C ALA A 41 10.53 1.23 -4.03
N THR A 42 9.24 0.88 -4.14
CA THR A 42 8.14 1.72 -3.67
C THR A 42 7.78 1.51 -2.20
N THR A 43 8.17 0.37 -1.61
CA THR A 43 7.91 0.08 -0.19
C THR A 43 9.13 0.34 0.71
N GLU A 44 10.32 0.53 0.15
CA GLU A 44 11.53 0.85 0.91
C GLU A 44 11.66 2.31 1.34
N GLY A 45 12.45 2.54 2.39
CA GLY A 45 12.80 3.87 2.89
C GLY A 45 11.65 4.62 3.58
N GLY A 46 10.47 3.99 3.70
CA GLY A 46 9.35 4.53 4.45
C GLY A 46 9.52 4.38 5.96
N LYS A 47 8.80 5.19 6.74
CA LYS A 47 8.73 5.04 8.20
C LYS A 47 7.88 3.83 8.63
N LEU A 48 7.11 3.26 7.70
CA LEU A 48 6.18 2.14 7.91
C LEU A 48 5.13 2.40 9.01
N ASN A 49 4.87 3.68 9.33
CA ASN A 49 3.99 4.05 10.43
C ASN A 49 2.57 3.52 10.24
N ARG A 50 2.05 3.45 8.99
CA ARG A 50 0.68 3.01 8.74
C ARG A 50 0.55 1.51 9.03
N GLY A 51 1.47 0.71 8.49
CA GLY A 51 1.53 -0.73 8.75
C GLY A 51 1.79 -1.06 10.21
N ILE A 52 2.74 -0.37 10.85
CA ILE A 52 3.05 -0.57 12.28
C ILE A 52 1.86 -0.20 13.17
N THR A 53 1.09 0.83 12.83
CA THR A 53 -0.14 1.17 13.58
C THR A 53 -1.16 0.06 13.52
N VAL A 54 -1.34 -0.62 12.37
CA VAL A 54 -2.22 -1.80 12.27
C VAL A 54 -1.76 -2.90 13.22
N VAL A 55 -0.45 -3.20 13.22
CA VAL A 55 0.12 -4.23 14.12
C VAL A 55 -0.02 -3.87 15.59
N LYS A 56 -0.03 -2.58 15.94
CA LYS A 56 -0.15 -2.10 17.32
C LYS A 56 -1.58 -1.89 17.79
N ALA A 57 -2.56 -1.94 16.89
CA ALA A 57 -3.95 -1.63 17.22
C ALA A 57 -4.51 -2.62 18.26
N ASP A 58 -4.03 -3.86 18.24
CA ASP A 58 -4.44 -4.91 19.17
C ASP A 58 -4.10 -4.65 20.64
N TYR A 59 -2.90 -4.15 20.94
CA TYR A 59 -2.42 -3.82 22.29
C TYR A 59 -3.27 -2.74 22.95
N VAL A 60 -4.02 -1.97 22.16
CA VAL A 60 -4.87 -0.87 22.63
C VAL A 60 -6.35 -1.26 22.61
N LEU A 61 -6.78 -2.04 21.61
CA LEU A 61 -8.19 -2.29 21.34
C LEU A 61 -8.71 -3.63 21.88
N LEU A 62 -7.82 -4.61 22.14
CA LEU A 62 -8.25 -5.92 22.59
C LEU A 62 -8.10 -6.07 24.11
N PRO A 63 -9.08 -6.70 24.79
CA PRO A 63 -9.01 -6.95 26.23
C PRO A 63 -7.96 -8.01 26.60
N ASN A 64 -7.55 -8.84 25.63
CA ASN A 64 -6.54 -9.88 25.80
C ASN A 64 -5.43 -9.72 24.75
N PRO A 65 -4.20 -10.17 25.05
CA PRO A 65 -3.16 -10.28 24.04
C PRO A 65 -3.61 -11.17 22.87
N PRO A 66 -3.26 -10.84 21.63
CA PRO A 66 -3.60 -11.66 20.48
C PRO A 66 -2.88 -13.01 20.52
N THR A 67 -3.53 -13.99 19.91
CA THR A 67 -2.90 -15.25 19.56
C THR A 67 -1.78 -15.04 18.52
N PRO A 68 -0.82 -15.96 18.41
CA PRO A 68 0.21 -15.90 17.37
C PRO A 68 -0.34 -15.80 15.94
N GLN A 69 -1.50 -16.41 15.68
CA GLN A 69 -2.17 -16.34 14.40
C GLN A 69 -2.75 -14.94 14.13
N GLU A 70 -3.43 -14.34 15.11
CA GLU A 70 -3.94 -12.96 14.98
C GLU A 70 -2.80 -11.95 14.79
N HIS A 71 -1.70 -12.11 15.52
CA HIS A 71 -0.49 -11.31 15.30
C HIS A 71 0.11 -11.49 13.90
N ALA A 72 0.02 -12.68 13.29
CA ALA A 72 0.45 -12.88 11.91
C ALA A 72 -0.50 -12.19 10.93
N HIS A 73 -1.82 -12.33 11.13
CA HIS A 73 -2.84 -11.65 10.34
C HIS A 73 -2.67 -10.11 10.36
N LEU A 74 -2.42 -9.52 11.53
CA LEU A 74 -2.21 -8.08 11.67
C LEU A 74 -0.96 -7.58 10.95
N ARG A 75 0.12 -8.37 10.95
CA ARG A 75 1.33 -8.05 10.16
C ARG A 75 1.04 -8.07 8.66
N ILE A 76 0.28 -9.05 8.19
CA ILE A 76 -0.12 -9.13 6.78
C ILE A 76 -0.99 -7.91 6.43
N LEU A 77 -2.05 -7.64 7.20
CA LEU A 77 -2.90 -6.46 7.00
C LEU A 77 -2.11 -5.14 7.02
N GLY A 78 -1.13 -5.02 7.92
CA GLY A 78 -0.23 -3.87 7.96
C GLY A 78 0.57 -3.69 6.67
N TRP A 79 1.08 -4.77 6.08
CA TRP A 79 1.75 -4.72 4.77
C TRP A 79 0.80 -4.42 3.62
N LEU A 80 -0.44 -4.91 3.66
CA LEU A 80 -1.45 -4.55 2.66
C LEU A 80 -1.74 -3.05 2.68
N VAL A 81 -1.71 -2.41 3.85
CA VAL A 81 -1.80 -0.94 3.96
C VAL A 81 -0.57 -0.22 3.41
N GLU A 82 0.64 -0.75 3.61
CA GLU A 82 1.86 -0.18 3.02
C GLU A 82 1.90 -0.35 1.48
N LEU A 83 1.41 -1.46 0.95
CA LEU A 83 1.23 -1.68 -0.50
C LEU A 83 0.18 -0.75 -1.09
N PHE A 84 -0.94 -0.56 -0.38
CA PHE A 84 -1.95 0.42 -0.72
C PHE A 84 -1.33 1.81 -0.85
N GLN A 85 -0.59 2.24 0.18
CA GLN A 85 0.11 3.53 0.14
C GLN A 85 1.11 3.59 -1.02
N ALA A 86 1.90 2.55 -1.25
CA ALA A 86 2.90 2.51 -2.32
C ALA A 86 2.27 2.75 -3.70
N ALA A 87 1.12 2.13 -3.99
CA ALA A 87 0.39 2.34 -5.24
C ALA A 87 0.01 3.81 -5.44
N TYR A 88 -0.60 4.45 -4.43
CA TYR A 88 -1.00 5.85 -4.52
C TYR A 88 0.17 6.81 -4.62
N LEU A 89 1.30 6.52 -3.96
CA LEU A 89 2.49 7.37 -4.07
C LEU A 89 3.09 7.35 -5.48
N VAL A 90 3.00 6.23 -6.20
CA VAL A 90 3.46 6.17 -7.60
C VAL A 90 2.55 7.01 -8.49
N TRP A 91 1.22 6.92 -8.32
CA TRP A 91 0.30 7.78 -9.07
C TRP A 91 0.49 9.27 -8.73
N ASP A 92 0.60 9.60 -7.45
CA ASP A 92 0.87 10.95 -6.92
C ASP A 92 2.14 11.55 -7.53
N ASP A 93 3.23 10.79 -7.54
CA ASP A 93 4.50 11.21 -8.15
C ASP A 93 4.35 11.56 -9.64
N ILE A 94 3.52 10.81 -10.37
CA ILE A 94 3.25 11.04 -11.80
C ILE A 94 2.36 12.26 -11.99
N MET A 95 1.28 12.39 -11.21
CA MET A 95 0.33 13.51 -11.32
C MET A 95 1.00 14.85 -11.00
N ASP A 96 1.87 14.88 -9.99
CA ASP A 96 2.56 16.09 -9.56
C ASP A 96 3.85 16.38 -10.35
N GLY A 97 4.29 15.46 -11.21
CA GLY A 97 5.57 15.58 -11.89
C GLY A 97 6.76 15.56 -10.91
N SER A 98 6.62 14.86 -9.79
CA SER A 98 7.63 14.82 -8.72
C SER A 98 8.94 14.20 -9.21
N GLU A 99 10.07 14.74 -8.74
CA GLU A 99 11.41 14.25 -9.10
C GLU A 99 11.93 13.19 -8.11
N TYR A 100 11.69 13.38 -6.81
CA TYR A 100 12.25 12.54 -5.76
C TYR A 100 11.21 12.12 -4.73
N ARG A 101 11.33 10.87 -4.27
CA ARG A 101 10.60 10.31 -3.14
C ARG A 101 11.54 9.51 -2.24
N ARG A 102 11.47 9.77 -0.93
CA ARG A 102 12.30 9.09 0.10
C ARG A 102 13.80 9.11 -0.22
N GLY A 103 14.28 10.24 -0.78
CA GLY A 103 15.69 10.45 -1.12
C GLY A 103 16.17 9.72 -2.38
N ARG A 104 15.27 9.13 -3.18
CA ARG A 104 15.57 8.46 -4.45
C ARG A 104 14.68 9.05 -5.56
N PRO A 105 15.07 8.96 -6.86
CA PRO A 105 14.17 9.33 -7.94
C PRO A 105 12.84 8.59 -7.84
N CYS A 106 11.73 9.26 -8.18
CA CYS A 106 10.41 8.64 -8.21
C CYS A 106 10.40 7.42 -9.16
N TRP A 107 9.58 6.40 -8.88
CA TRP A 107 9.59 5.14 -9.64
C TRP A 107 9.47 5.36 -11.15
N TYR A 108 8.56 6.24 -11.59
CA TYR A 108 8.34 6.56 -13.00
C TYR A 108 9.53 7.27 -13.70
N LYS A 109 10.47 7.83 -12.92
CA LYS A 109 11.72 8.43 -13.41
C LYS A 109 12.85 7.41 -13.55
N GLY A 110 12.63 6.16 -13.12
CA GLY A 110 13.58 5.08 -13.30
C GLY A 110 13.83 4.75 -14.78
N GLU A 111 15.06 4.34 -15.09
CA GLU A 111 15.44 3.93 -16.44
C GLU A 111 14.55 2.77 -16.93
N GLY A 112 13.92 2.92 -18.10
CA GLY A 112 13.02 1.91 -18.66
C GLY A 112 11.64 1.81 -17.98
N VAL A 113 11.30 2.70 -17.03
CA VAL A 113 9.98 2.74 -16.37
C VAL A 113 9.05 3.71 -17.09
N GLY A 114 9.30 5.02 -16.99
CA GLY A 114 8.43 6.04 -17.60
C GLY A 114 6.97 5.90 -17.18
N LEU A 115 6.03 6.26 -18.07
CA LEU A 115 4.59 6.22 -17.78
C LEU A 115 4.00 4.81 -17.65
N THR A 116 4.76 3.75 -17.97
CA THR A 116 4.33 2.38 -17.68
C THR A 116 4.23 2.11 -16.16
N ALA A 117 4.83 2.99 -15.34
CA ALA A 117 4.61 3.05 -13.89
C ALA A 117 3.12 3.17 -13.48
N ILE A 118 2.26 3.73 -14.34
CA ILE A 118 0.81 3.76 -14.09
C ILE A 118 0.27 2.34 -13.92
N ASN A 119 0.69 1.41 -14.77
CA ASN A 119 0.29 0.02 -14.69
C ASN A 119 0.97 -0.70 -13.52
N ASP A 120 2.24 -0.39 -13.23
CA ASP A 120 2.92 -0.96 -12.07
C ASP A 120 2.16 -0.61 -10.77
N ALA A 121 1.66 0.63 -10.64
CA ALA A 121 0.81 1.04 -9.52
C ALA A 121 -0.54 0.30 -9.48
N CYS A 122 -1.16 0.03 -10.64
CA CYS A 122 -2.34 -0.85 -10.71
C CYS A 122 -2.02 -2.25 -10.18
N MET A 123 -0.85 -2.80 -10.49
CA MET A 123 -0.41 -4.10 -9.99
C MET A 123 -0.18 -4.09 -8.48
N LEU A 124 0.43 -3.03 -7.93
CA LEU A 124 0.58 -2.83 -6.48
C LEU A 124 -0.78 -2.81 -5.77
N LYS A 125 -1.78 -2.10 -6.32
CA LYS A 125 -3.15 -2.10 -5.77
C LYS A 125 -3.81 -3.47 -5.90
N SER A 126 -3.65 -4.15 -7.04
CA SER A 126 -4.34 -5.42 -7.32
C SER A 126 -3.80 -6.59 -6.51
N CYS A 127 -2.49 -6.61 -6.21
CA CYS A 127 -1.88 -7.69 -5.44
C CYS A 127 -2.39 -7.75 -4.00
N ILE A 128 -2.91 -6.64 -3.46
CA ILE A 128 -3.59 -6.59 -2.16
C ILE A 128 -4.72 -7.62 -2.11
N PHE A 129 -5.56 -7.69 -3.14
CA PHE A 129 -6.69 -8.60 -3.18
C PHE A 129 -6.27 -10.05 -3.41
N MET A 130 -5.12 -10.28 -4.06
CA MET A 130 -4.53 -11.61 -4.17
C MET A 130 -4.08 -12.12 -2.80
N LEU A 131 -3.38 -11.28 -2.03
CA LEU A 131 -2.91 -11.60 -0.69
C LEU A 131 -4.07 -11.71 0.31
N LEU A 132 -5.09 -10.83 0.24
CA LEU A 132 -6.32 -10.96 1.03
C LEU A 132 -6.96 -12.33 0.81
N ARG A 133 -7.15 -12.72 -0.46
CA ARG A 133 -7.73 -14.02 -0.79
C ARG A 133 -6.86 -15.18 -0.30
N ARG A 134 -5.53 -15.08 -0.39
CA ARG A 134 -4.62 -16.15 0.06
C ARG A 134 -4.69 -16.38 1.56
N HIS A 135 -4.65 -15.30 2.35
CA HIS A 135 -4.52 -15.39 3.81
C HIS A 135 -5.85 -15.37 4.56
N PHE A 136 -6.87 -14.71 4.00
CA PHE A 136 -8.10 -14.41 4.74
C PHE A 136 -9.35 -15.04 4.14
N ARG A 137 -9.31 -15.80 3.04
CA ARG A 137 -10.53 -16.35 2.42
C ARG A 137 -11.40 -17.20 3.35
N GLY A 138 -10.81 -17.88 4.33
CA GLY A 138 -11.52 -18.63 5.36
C GLY A 138 -11.83 -17.84 6.63
N HIS A 139 -11.37 -16.59 6.73
CA HIS A 139 -11.57 -15.73 7.89
C HIS A 139 -13.01 -15.18 7.90
N PRO A 140 -13.70 -15.14 9.05
CA PRO A 140 -15.07 -14.61 9.14
C PRO A 140 -15.21 -13.18 8.57
N GLU A 141 -14.20 -12.34 8.80
CA GLU A 141 -14.16 -10.94 8.35
C GLU A 141 -13.61 -10.72 6.93
N TYR A 142 -13.43 -11.77 6.11
CA TYR A 142 -12.85 -11.63 4.77
C TYR A 142 -13.54 -10.57 3.90
N ALA A 143 -14.87 -10.62 3.86
CA ALA A 143 -15.68 -9.67 3.07
C ALA A 143 -15.47 -8.24 3.58
N ALA A 144 -15.49 -8.03 4.90
CA ALA A 144 -15.27 -6.73 5.51
C ALA A 144 -13.89 -6.15 5.19
N PHE A 145 -12.84 -7.00 5.16
CA PHE A 145 -11.51 -6.55 4.74
C PHE A 145 -11.50 -6.08 3.29
N VAL A 146 -12.09 -6.86 2.37
CA VAL A 146 -12.17 -6.50 0.94
C VAL A 146 -12.94 -5.19 0.75
N GLU A 147 -14.09 -5.04 1.40
CA GLU A 147 -14.91 -3.83 1.36
C GLU A 147 -14.14 -2.62 1.92
N LEU A 148 -13.44 -2.78 3.04
CA LEU A 148 -12.67 -1.70 3.64
C LEU A 148 -11.55 -1.20 2.72
N PHE A 149 -10.82 -2.09 2.04
CA PHE A 149 -9.79 -1.71 1.08
C PHE A 149 -10.39 -1.00 -0.15
N HIS A 150 -11.56 -1.42 -0.63
CA HIS A 150 -12.25 -0.74 -1.72
C HIS A 150 -12.78 0.64 -1.32
N GLU A 151 -13.40 0.76 -0.15
CA GLU A 151 -13.90 2.04 0.37
C GLU A 151 -12.74 3.01 0.63
N ALA A 152 -11.65 2.54 1.24
CA ALA A 152 -10.44 3.34 1.44
C ALA A 152 -9.84 3.80 0.11
N ALA A 153 -9.83 2.93 -0.91
CA ALA A 153 -9.39 3.29 -2.26
C ALA A 153 -10.24 4.41 -2.83
N PHE A 154 -11.56 4.24 -2.84
CA PHE A 154 -12.49 5.21 -3.39
C PHE A 154 -12.38 6.57 -2.69
N ARG A 155 -12.30 6.61 -1.35
CA ARG A 155 -12.09 7.84 -0.58
C ARG A 155 -10.78 8.55 -0.92
N THR A 156 -9.71 7.79 -1.14
CA THR A 156 -8.40 8.33 -1.49
C THR A 156 -8.42 8.90 -2.92
N GLU A 157 -9.00 8.18 -3.86
CA GLU A 157 -9.19 8.60 -5.26
C GLU A 157 -10.06 9.86 -5.37
N LEU A 158 -11.12 9.95 -4.57
CA LEU A 158 -11.93 11.17 -4.44
C LEU A 158 -11.12 12.33 -3.87
N GLY A 159 -10.38 12.12 -2.78
CA GLY A 159 -9.57 13.17 -2.15
C GLY A 159 -8.51 13.75 -3.10
N VAL A 160 -7.88 12.92 -3.93
CA VAL A 160 -6.95 13.37 -4.99
C VAL A 160 -7.68 14.21 -6.05
N THR A 161 -8.88 13.81 -6.44
CA THR A 161 -9.71 14.57 -7.39
C THR A 161 -10.07 15.94 -6.82
N ASP A 162 -10.43 16.02 -5.54
CA ASP A 162 -10.77 17.28 -4.88
C ASP A 162 -9.53 18.20 -4.77
N LEU A 163 -8.37 17.67 -4.42
CA LEU A 163 -7.12 18.45 -4.37
C LEU A 163 -6.73 19.03 -5.73
N THR A 164 -6.91 18.28 -6.82
CA THR A 164 -6.61 18.75 -8.18
C THR A 164 -7.65 19.74 -8.71
N ALA A 165 -8.90 19.71 -8.21
CA ALA A 165 -9.93 20.68 -8.53
C ALA A 165 -9.78 22.01 -7.77
N VAL A 166 -9.13 22.00 -6.61
CA VAL A 166 -8.90 23.19 -5.77
C VAL A 166 -7.57 23.83 -6.13
N GLY A 167 -7.57 24.65 -7.20
CA GLY A 167 -6.48 25.60 -7.41
C GLY A 167 -6.33 26.53 -6.21
N ILE A 168 -5.09 26.94 -5.88
CA ILE A 168 -4.72 27.82 -4.75
C ILE A 168 -5.65 29.04 -4.60
N SER A 169 -6.24 29.52 -5.69
CA SER A 169 -7.24 30.58 -5.72
C SER A 169 -8.48 30.35 -4.85
N ARG A 170 -8.89 29.11 -4.58
CA ARG A 170 -10.13 28.80 -3.83
C ARG A 170 -9.90 28.58 -2.34
N PHE A 171 -8.65 28.32 -1.93
CA PHE A 171 -8.27 28.18 -0.51
C PHE A 171 -8.44 29.49 0.28
N LEU A 172 -8.33 30.64 -0.39
CA LEU A 172 -8.40 31.95 0.26
C LEU A 172 -9.83 32.41 0.58
N THR A 173 -10.87 31.75 0.08
CA THR A 173 -12.21 32.37 0.09
C THR A 173 -13.25 31.63 0.94
N GLU A 174 -13.24 30.29 1.05
CA GLU A 174 -14.44 29.63 1.63
C GLU A 174 -14.22 28.40 2.55
N GLN A 175 -13.07 27.72 2.58
CA GLN A 175 -12.97 26.45 3.33
C GLN A 175 -12.24 26.51 4.68
N TYR A 176 -11.51 27.58 5.00
CA TYR A 176 -10.86 27.71 6.31
C TYR A 176 -11.85 27.98 7.47
N GLN A 177 -13.11 28.32 7.17
CA GLN A 177 -14.15 28.53 8.19
C GLN A 177 -14.84 27.24 8.66
N LEU A 178 -14.49 26.08 8.09
CA LEU A 178 -15.15 24.80 8.39
C LEU A 178 -14.30 23.81 9.21
N MET A 179 -13.09 24.19 9.64
CA MET A 179 -12.35 23.42 10.65
C MET A 179 -12.66 24.02 12.03
N PRO A 180 -13.27 23.27 12.97
CA PRO A 180 -13.41 23.73 14.35
C PRO A 180 -12.03 23.82 15.02
N ASP A 181 -11.87 24.82 15.88
CA ASP A 181 -10.66 25.15 16.65
C ASP A 181 -10.04 23.93 17.39
#